data_AF-A0A0K1ENW0-F1
#
_entry.id   AF-A0A0K1ENW0-F1
#
_cell.length_a   1.000
_cell.length_b   1.000
_cell.length_c   1.000
_cell.angle_alpha   90.00
_cell.angle_beta   90.00
_cell.angle_gamma   90.00
#
_symmetry.space_group_name_H-M   'P 1'
#
loop_
_entity.id
_entity.type
_entity.pdbx_description
1 polymer ?
#
loop_
_entity_poly.entity_id
_entity_poly.type
_entity_poly.pdbx_seq_one_letter_code
_entity_poly.pdbx_strand_id
1 'polypeptide(L)'
;MSAISWLLWGLTVVAPAAAWLAVLRRERPARTQFSVGLFAALLGAVAFVPAVLLEEILLRWAGLDRYARTADVATLVYALLVAAPLEQGLKVAAVAPLVRTRKVVEPIDGVVYASTAALGFVTVHNAVYLWGRALPSVDIARALLALPAHVAFATAWGFTLGRDRRRRIGGRWFNVAWLGAALFNGVFDHLVFARRPVAMLAALPILLCAGVIALVAVQSLLRQGEAISDARVSRLLTSMTPPSIGAVREALRRTERPVTLRWIVFGALVTTGVLTACLAGAVALGHRVGIDFAAVDRAEAQVAAMVPLVFIGGAAMSAFPIAGYLVARASATRSVLEPAISAALAIVGSLVLLGLAAPVAVVFAIAFAPVAFGLACVGSWMGMSR
;
A
#
# COMPACT_ATOMS: atom_id res chain seq x y z
N MET A 1 -7.49 -33.54 5.03
CA MET A 1 -6.46 -32.99 4.13
C MET A 1 -5.52 -34.11 3.72
N SER A 2 -5.11 -34.19 2.45
CA SER A 2 -4.12 -35.19 1.99
C SER A 2 -2.72 -34.87 2.54
N ALA A 3 -1.79 -35.84 2.52
CA ALA A 3 -0.39 -35.60 2.91
C ALA A 3 0.26 -34.46 2.10
N ILE A 4 -0.04 -34.39 0.80
CA ILE A 4 0.39 -33.30 -0.09
C ILE A 4 -0.18 -31.96 0.37
N SER A 5 -1.45 -31.91 0.79
CA SER A 5 -2.07 -30.68 1.29
C SER A 5 -1.37 -30.19 2.57
N TRP A 6 -1.02 -31.10 3.48
CA TRP A 6 -0.26 -30.75 4.69
C TRP A 6 1.14 -30.23 4.37
N LEU A 7 1.83 -30.85 3.41
CA LEU A 7 3.13 -30.39 2.94
C LEU A 7 3.04 -28.97 2.34
N LEU A 8 2.06 -28.72 1.45
CA LEU A 8 1.84 -27.42 0.83
C LEU A 8 1.45 -26.35 1.87
N TRP A 9 0.61 -26.71 2.84
CA TRP A 9 0.27 -25.84 3.96
C TRP A 9 1.53 -25.44 4.74
N GLY A 10 2.33 -26.42 5.14
CA GLY A 10 3.57 -26.19 5.89
C GLY A 10 4.57 -25.34 5.10
N LEU A 11 4.75 -25.63 3.80
CA LEU A 11 5.63 -24.86 2.93
C LEU A 11 5.17 -23.41 2.79
N THR A 12 3.87 -23.17 2.63
CA THR A 12 3.31 -21.82 2.44
C THR A 12 3.37 -20.98 3.71
N VAL A 13 3.16 -21.60 4.87
CA VAL A 13 3.06 -20.91 6.17
C VAL A 13 4.43 -20.77 6.84
N VAL A 14 5.17 -21.87 6.94
CA VAL A 14 6.39 -21.96 7.76
C VAL A 14 7.63 -21.50 7.00
N ALA A 15 7.76 -21.84 5.71
CA ALA A 15 9.00 -21.56 4.98
C ALA A 15 9.31 -20.05 4.87
N PRO A 16 8.35 -19.14 4.61
CA PRO A 16 8.63 -17.70 4.57
C PRO A 16 9.04 -17.14 5.94
N ALA A 17 8.40 -17.60 7.01
CA ALA A 17 8.76 -17.21 8.38
C ALA A 17 10.17 -17.69 8.74
N ALA A 18 10.51 -18.94 8.39
CA ALA A 18 11.83 -19.50 8.61
C ALA A 18 12.92 -18.77 7.79
N ALA A 19 12.63 -18.46 6.52
CA ALA A 19 13.53 -17.69 5.66
C ALA A 19 13.81 -16.30 6.23
N TRP A 20 12.76 -15.60 6.71
CA TRP A 20 12.95 -14.31 7.37
C TRP A 20 13.77 -14.41 8.66
N LEU A 21 13.51 -15.41 9.51
CA LEU A 21 14.29 -15.62 10.72
C LEU A 21 15.77 -15.92 10.41
N ALA A 22 16.04 -16.65 9.33
CA ALA A 22 17.41 -16.89 8.86
C ALA A 22 18.10 -15.59 8.41
N VAL A 23 17.39 -14.74 7.64
CA VAL A 23 17.88 -13.41 7.26
C VAL A 23 18.10 -12.53 8.49
N LEU A 24 17.15 -12.48 9.42
CA LEU A 24 17.27 -11.74 10.66
C LEU A 24 18.46 -12.21 11.49
N ARG A 25 18.72 -13.52 11.56
CA ARG A 25 19.88 -14.08 12.27
C ARG A 25 21.20 -13.66 11.64
N ARG A 26 21.24 -13.59 10.30
CA ARG A 26 22.41 -13.15 9.53
C ARG A 26 22.68 -11.66 9.71
N GLU A 27 21.65 -10.81 9.59
CA GLU A 27 21.77 -9.35 9.68
C GLU A 27 21.92 -8.86 11.13
N ARG A 28 21.40 -9.61 12.11
CA ARG A 28 21.50 -9.32 13.55
C ARG A 28 22.20 -10.47 14.30
N PRO A 29 23.51 -10.68 14.10
CA PRO A 29 24.24 -11.80 14.70
C PRO A 29 24.32 -11.70 16.23
N ALA A 30 24.28 -10.47 16.77
CA ALA A 30 24.22 -10.22 18.20
C ALA A 30 22.99 -10.90 18.81
N ARG A 31 23.22 -11.82 19.76
CA ARG A 31 22.17 -12.66 20.38
C ARG A 31 21.00 -11.83 20.89
N THR A 32 21.27 -10.69 21.53
CA THR A 32 20.23 -9.79 22.06
C THR A 32 19.34 -9.22 20.97
N GLN A 33 19.90 -8.76 19.83
CA GLN A 33 19.11 -8.16 18.75
C GLN A 33 18.26 -9.21 18.03
N PHE A 34 18.81 -10.40 17.78
CA PHE A 34 18.06 -11.53 17.24
C PHE A 34 16.90 -11.94 18.16
N SER A 35 17.15 -12.08 19.47
CA SER A 35 16.12 -12.45 20.43
C SER A 35 14.99 -11.41 20.52
N VAL A 36 15.30 -10.11 20.42
CA VAL A 36 14.27 -9.07 20.38
C VAL A 36 13.43 -9.15 19.10
N GLY A 37 14.06 -9.40 17.96
CA GLY A 37 13.34 -9.61 16.70
C GLY A 37 12.44 -10.86 16.74
N LEU A 38 12.94 -11.99 17.27
CA LEU A 38 12.13 -13.19 17.49
C LEU A 38 10.95 -12.92 18.43
N PHE A 39 11.18 -12.17 19.51
CA PHE A 39 10.12 -11.75 20.43
C PHE A 39 9.07 -10.87 19.73
N ALA A 40 9.50 -9.97 18.83
CA ALA A 40 8.58 -9.18 18.00
C ALA A 40 7.70 -10.07 17.11
N ALA A 41 8.29 -11.10 16.46
CA ALA A 41 7.54 -12.07 15.65
C ALA A 41 6.49 -12.80 16.49
N LEU A 42 6.87 -13.28 17.68
CA LEU A 42 5.97 -13.99 18.58
C LEU A 42 4.84 -13.09 19.09
N LEU A 43 5.13 -11.85 19.47
CA LEU A 43 4.10 -10.89 19.85
C LEU A 43 3.15 -10.57 18.69
N GLY A 44 3.66 -10.48 17.46
CA GLY A 44 2.85 -10.32 16.26
C GLY A 44 1.92 -11.51 16.01
N ALA A 45 2.45 -12.73 16.12
CA ALA A 45 1.69 -13.97 16.01
C ALA A 45 0.58 -14.06 17.07
N VAL A 46 0.89 -13.72 18.32
CA VAL A 46 -0.10 -13.66 19.41
C VAL A 46 -1.13 -12.56 19.15
N ALA A 47 -0.74 -11.40 18.63
CA ALA A 47 -1.63 -10.28 18.34
C ALA A 47 -2.66 -10.57 17.24
N PHE A 48 -2.46 -11.60 16.41
CA PHE A 48 -3.48 -12.09 15.48
C PHE A 48 -4.70 -12.69 16.21
N VAL A 49 -4.50 -13.34 17.36
CA VAL A 49 -5.59 -13.98 18.12
C VAL A 49 -6.67 -12.98 18.54
N PRO A 50 -6.37 -11.87 19.23
CA PRO A 50 -7.39 -10.87 19.52
C PRO A 50 -7.92 -10.18 18.26
N ALA A 51 -7.13 -10.09 17.17
CA ALA A 51 -7.63 -9.52 15.90
C ALA A 51 -8.79 -10.35 15.35
N VAL A 52 -8.58 -11.65 15.16
CA VAL A 52 -9.61 -12.53 14.59
C VAL A 52 -10.84 -12.62 15.50
N LEU A 53 -10.65 -12.67 16.83
CA LEU A 53 -11.76 -12.71 17.78
C LEU A 53 -12.59 -11.43 17.75
N LEU A 54 -11.94 -10.26 17.82
CA LEU A 54 -12.64 -8.97 17.78
C LEU A 54 -13.32 -8.77 16.43
N GLU A 55 -12.69 -9.14 15.33
CA GLU A 55 -13.31 -9.05 14.01
C GLU A 55 -14.55 -9.95 13.90
N GLU A 56 -14.49 -11.19 14.39
CA GLU A 56 -15.66 -12.06 14.39
C GLU A 56 -16.80 -11.52 15.25
N ILE A 57 -16.49 -10.98 16.44
CA ILE A 57 -17.48 -10.37 17.32
C ILE A 57 -18.13 -9.16 16.62
N LEU A 58 -17.31 -8.27 16.04
CA LEU A 58 -17.80 -7.05 15.40
C LEU A 58 -18.59 -7.33 14.12
N LEU A 59 -18.18 -8.33 13.33
CA LEU A 59 -18.94 -8.79 12.15
C LEU A 59 -20.31 -9.31 12.55
N ARG A 60 -20.38 -10.20 13.55
CA ARG A 60 -21.65 -10.75 14.05
C ARG A 60 -22.54 -9.67 14.62
N TRP A 61 -21.98 -8.74 15.38
CA TRP A 61 -22.71 -7.61 15.94
C TRP A 61 -23.26 -6.67 14.85
N ALA A 62 -22.50 -6.44 13.79
CA ALA A 62 -22.92 -5.63 12.65
C ALA A 62 -23.89 -6.37 11.70
N GLY A 63 -24.15 -7.67 11.91
CA GLY A 63 -24.97 -8.49 11.02
C GLY A 63 -24.35 -8.70 9.63
N LEU A 64 -23.02 -8.58 9.52
CA LEU A 64 -22.29 -8.69 8.26
C LEU A 64 -21.70 -10.10 8.09
N ASP A 65 -21.74 -10.61 6.86
CA ASP A 65 -21.06 -11.85 6.50
C ASP A 65 -19.71 -11.55 5.83
N ARG A 66 -18.63 -12.06 6.45
CA ARG A 66 -17.25 -11.95 5.96
C ARG A 66 -17.06 -12.56 4.57
N TYR A 67 -17.88 -13.55 4.22
CA TYR A 67 -17.81 -14.31 2.97
C TYR A 67 -18.88 -13.90 1.95
N ALA A 68 -19.73 -12.94 2.29
CA ALA A 68 -20.62 -12.33 1.31
C ALA A 68 -19.75 -11.69 0.21
N ARG A 69 -19.71 -12.34 -0.96
CA ARG A 69 -19.02 -11.81 -2.15
C ARG A 69 -19.78 -10.65 -2.79
N THR A 70 -20.97 -10.36 -2.29
CA THR A 70 -21.77 -9.19 -2.65
C THR A 70 -21.07 -7.95 -2.10
N ALA A 71 -20.88 -6.97 -2.97
CA ALA A 71 -20.17 -5.76 -2.64
C ALA A 71 -21.07 -4.74 -1.96
N ASP A 72 -21.50 -5.06 -0.74
CA ASP A 72 -22.21 -4.07 0.06
C ASP A 72 -21.23 -3.00 0.57
N VAL A 73 -21.68 -1.74 0.54
CA VAL A 73 -21.00 -0.58 1.13
C VAL A 73 -20.63 -0.89 2.57
N ALA A 74 -21.52 -1.54 3.32
CA ALA A 74 -21.32 -1.86 4.72
C ALA A 74 -20.08 -2.75 4.94
N THR A 75 -19.89 -3.78 4.11
CA THR A 75 -18.71 -4.67 4.16
C THR A 75 -17.42 -3.91 3.83
N LEU A 76 -17.47 -2.97 2.88
CA LEU A 76 -16.31 -2.15 2.54
C LEU A 76 -15.95 -1.17 3.68
N VAL A 77 -16.95 -0.50 4.24
CA VAL A 77 -16.78 0.41 5.39
C VAL A 77 -16.20 -0.35 6.58
N TYR A 78 -16.72 -1.55 6.86
CA TYR A 78 -16.18 -2.43 7.89
C TYR A 78 -14.71 -2.79 7.64
N ALA A 79 -14.37 -3.23 6.41
CA ALA A 79 -13.01 -3.60 6.07
C ALA A 79 -12.01 -2.43 6.23
N LEU A 80 -12.38 -1.23 5.78
CA LEU A 80 -11.50 -0.05 5.76
C LEU A 80 -11.41 0.68 7.10
N LEU A 81 -12.52 0.79 7.84
CA LEU A 81 -12.59 1.62 9.04
C LEU A 81 -12.53 0.81 10.35
N VAL A 82 -12.74 -0.50 10.30
CA VAL A 82 -12.74 -1.36 11.49
C VAL A 82 -11.64 -2.41 11.40
N ALA A 83 -11.72 -3.34 10.44
CA ALA A 83 -10.82 -4.49 10.38
C ALA A 83 -9.35 -4.07 10.16
N ALA A 84 -9.07 -3.33 9.08
CA ALA A 84 -7.68 -2.97 8.76
C ALA A 84 -7.00 -2.03 9.78
N PRO A 85 -7.69 -1.01 10.34
CA PRO A 85 -7.16 -0.24 11.46
C PRO A 85 -6.91 -1.09 12.71
N LEU A 86 -7.83 -2.00 13.06
CA LEU A 86 -7.65 -2.92 14.18
C LEU A 86 -6.40 -3.79 13.99
N GLU A 87 -6.26 -4.40 12.81
CA GLU A 87 -5.10 -5.21 12.47
C GLU A 87 -3.78 -4.44 12.57
N GLN A 88 -3.70 -3.26 11.97
CA GLN A 88 -2.48 -2.44 12.03
C GLN A 88 -2.24 -1.93 13.45
N GLY A 89 -3.29 -1.59 14.19
CA GLY A 89 -3.21 -1.21 15.61
C GLY A 89 -2.66 -2.34 16.50
N LEU A 90 -3.09 -3.58 16.27
CA LEU A 90 -2.60 -4.75 17.01
C LEU A 90 -1.15 -5.09 16.66
N LYS A 91 -0.73 -4.90 15.41
CA LYS A 91 0.69 -4.99 15.02
C LYS A 91 1.54 -3.93 15.72
N VAL A 92 1.04 -2.70 15.87
CA VAL A 92 1.68 -1.66 16.68
C VAL A 92 1.72 -2.04 18.17
N ALA A 93 0.63 -2.60 18.70
CA ALA A 93 0.56 -3.07 20.08
C ALA A 93 1.59 -4.17 20.36
N ALA A 94 1.85 -5.06 19.40
CA ALA A 94 2.91 -6.07 19.48
C ALA A 94 4.32 -5.45 19.58
N VAL A 95 4.56 -4.30 18.95
CA VAL A 95 5.86 -3.62 19.00
C VAL A 95 5.99 -2.67 20.20
N ALA A 96 4.88 -2.20 20.76
CA ALA A 96 4.87 -1.20 21.82
C ALA A 96 5.69 -1.57 23.08
N PRO A 97 5.72 -2.84 23.58
CA PRO A 97 6.59 -3.23 24.68
C PRO A 97 8.08 -3.02 24.40
N LEU A 98 8.52 -3.24 23.14
CA LEU A 98 9.92 -3.09 22.72
C LEU A 98 10.32 -1.62 22.73
N VAL A 99 9.40 -0.73 22.34
CA VAL A 99 9.59 0.73 22.43
C VAL A 99 9.67 1.17 23.89
N ARG A 100 8.72 0.74 24.74
CA ARG A 100 8.64 1.12 26.16
C ARG A 100 9.87 0.66 26.95
N THR A 101 10.39 -0.53 26.65
CA THR A 101 11.60 -1.10 27.27
C THR A 101 12.89 -0.66 26.60
N ARG A 102 12.84 0.35 25.72
CA ARG A 102 13.98 0.96 25.02
C ARG A 102 14.85 -0.06 24.25
N LYS A 103 14.22 -1.08 23.65
CA LYS A 103 14.88 -2.07 22.79
C LYS A 103 15.06 -1.59 21.36
N VAL A 104 14.31 -0.57 20.92
CA VAL A 104 14.53 0.13 19.64
C VAL A 104 15.68 1.12 19.81
N VAL A 105 16.90 0.65 19.55
CA VAL A 105 18.12 1.42 19.80
C VAL A 105 18.55 2.13 18.51
N GLU A 106 18.74 1.36 17.45
CA GLU A 106 19.14 1.87 16.14
C GLU A 106 17.93 2.39 15.36
N PRO A 107 18.10 3.38 14.45
CA PRO A 107 17.01 3.85 13.60
C PRO A 107 16.32 2.71 12.84
N ILE A 108 17.10 1.77 12.31
CA ILE A 108 16.61 0.64 11.53
C ILE A 108 15.80 -0.37 12.38
N ASP A 109 15.98 -0.41 13.71
CA ASP A 109 15.23 -1.31 14.59
C ASP A 109 13.73 -1.04 14.55
N GLY A 110 13.32 0.21 14.31
CA GLY A 110 11.91 0.57 14.16
C GLY A 110 11.25 -0.16 12.99
N VAL A 111 11.96 -0.31 11.86
CA VAL A 111 11.49 -1.07 10.71
C VAL A 111 11.60 -2.56 10.95
N VAL A 112 12.75 -3.05 11.45
CA VAL A 112 13.00 -4.47 11.65
C VAL A 112 11.97 -5.09 12.60
N TYR A 113 11.64 -4.45 13.72
CA TYR A 113 10.67 -5.01 14.66
C TYR A 113 9.23 -4.86 14.17
N ALA A 114 8.91 -3.79 13.43
CA ALA A 114 7.60 -3.63 12.79
C ALA A 114 7.35 -4.70 11.72
N SER A 115 8.29 -4.90 10.81
CA SER A 115 8.19 -5.91 9.75
C SER A 115 8.17 -7.33 10.32
N THR A 116 8.99 -7.60 11.34
CA THR A 116 9.04 -8.93 11.97
C THR A 116 7.76 -9.24 12.76
N ALA A 117 7.19 -8.26 13.48
CA ALA A 117 5.88 -8.43 14.13
C ALA A 117 4.76 -8.63 13.09
N ALA A 118 4.76 -7.87 12.00
CA ALA A 118 3.80 -8.05 10.92
C ALA A 118 3.93 -9.42 10.27
N LEU A 119 5.15 -9.93 10.07
CA LEU A 119 5.38 -11.27 9.54
C LEU A 119 4.79 -12.34 10.46
N GLY A 120 5.05 -12.28 11.77
CA GLY A 120 4.45 -13.20 12.73
C GLY A 120 2.92 -13.17 12.70
N PHE A 121 2.34 -11.97 12.63
CA PHE A 121 0.89 -11.78 12.51
C PHE A 121 0.32 -12.45 11.25
N VAL A 122 0.89 -12.17 10.07
CA VAL A 122 0.41 -12.75 8.81
C VAL A 122 0.69 -14.24 8.70
N THR A 123 1.73 -14.77 9.35
CA THR A 123 1.97 -16.22 9.40
C THR A 123 0.83 -16.95 10.09
N VAL A 124 0.35 -16.46 11.25
CA VAL A 124 -0.80 -17.07 11.92
C VAL A 124 -2.09 -16.84 11.13
N HIS A 125 -2.27 -15.65 10.54
CA HIS A 125 -3.39 -15.39 9.63
C HIS A 125 -3.44 -16.42 8.49
N ASN A 126 -2.33 -16.64 7.79
CA ASN A 126 -2.24 -17.61 6.70
C ASN A 126 -2.46 -19.05 7.19
N ALA A 127 -1.94 -19.39 8.38
CA ALA A 127 -2.14 -20.69 9.00
C ALA A 127 -3.63 -20.99 9.19
N VAL A 128 -4.38 -20.03 9.75
CA VAL A 128 -5.83 -20.12 9.98
C VAL A 128 -6.60 -20.05 8.65
N TYR A 129 -6.24 -19.14 7.75
CA TYR A 129 -6.88 -18.99 6.44
C TYR A 129 -6.84 -20.29 5.62
N LEU A 130 -5.70 -20.98 5.60
CA LEU A 130 -5.50 -22.21 4.83
C LEU A 130 -5.96 -23.47 5.57
N TRP A 131 -6.30 -23.39 6.86
CA TRP A 131 -6.61 -24.55 7.68
C TRP A 131 -7.85 -25.31 7.17
N GLY A 132 -7.74 -26.62 7.05
CA GLY A 132 -8.84 -27.49 6.63
C GLY A 132 -9.28 -27.35 5.16
N ARG A 133 -8.59 -26.53 4.35
CA ARG A 133 -8.93 -26.30 2.94
C ARG A 133 -8.27 -27.34 2.01
N ALA A 134 -8.85 -27.50 0.82
CA ALA A 134 -8.29 -28.32 -0.26
C ALA A 134 -7.07 -27.67 -0.97
N LEU A 135 -6.65 -26.47 -0.53
CA LEU A 135 -5.51 -25.68 -1.03
C LEU A 135 -5.42 -25.58 -2.56
N PRO A 136 -6.44 -25.01 -3.23
CA PRO A 136 -6.28 -24.63 -4.63
C PRO A 136 -5.11 -23.63 -4.78
N SER A 137 -4.46 -23.63 -5.94
CA SER A 137 -3.33 -22.73 -6.25
C SER A 137 -3.62 -21.26 -5.95
N VAL A 138 -4.88 -20.83 -6.11
CA VAL A 138 -5.36 -19.49 -5.78
C VAL A 138 -5.21 -19.16 -4.29
N ASP A 139 -5.57 -20.08 -3.39
CA ASP A 139 -5.49 -19.81 -1.94
C ASP A 139 -4.03 -19.74 -1.47
N ILE A 140 -3.16 -20.56 -2.07
CA ILE A 140 -1.71 -20.47 -1.87
C ILE A 140 -1.20 -19.11 -2.37
N ALA A 141 -1.60 -18.69 -3.58
CA ALA A 141 -1.21 -17.39 -4.14
C ALA A 141 -1.66 -16.23 -3.26
N ARG A 142 -2.89 -16.25 -2.72
CA ARG A 142 -3.39 -15.24 -1.78
C ARG A 142 -2.53 -15.17 -0.51
N ALA A 143 -2.24 -16.32 0.09
CA ALA A 143 -1.43 -16.39 1.30
C ALA A 143 0.00 -15.86 1.06
N LEU A 144 0.63 -16.24 -0.06
CA LEU A 144 1.97 -15.76 -0.43
C LEU A 144 1.99 -14.27 -0.74
N LEU A 145 0.93 -13.73 -1.36
CA LEU A 145 0.80 -12.32 -1.69
C LEU A 145 0.62 -11.44 -0.45
N ALA A 146 -0.07 -11.94 0.57
CA ALA A 146 -0.31 -11.22 1.81
C ALA A 146 0.99 -10.93 2.59
N LEU A 147 1.96 -11.86 2.56
CA LEU A 147 3.22 -11.74 3.30
C LEU A 147 3.97 -10.42 3.00
N PRO A 148 4.40 -10.12 1.75
CA PRO A 148 5.09 -8.88 1.45
C PRO A 148 4.19 -7.64 1.65
N ALA A 149 2.87 -7.75 1.48
CA ALA A 149 1.95 -6.64 1.68
C ALA A 149 1.95 -6.16 3.14
N HIS A 150 1.63 -7.05 4.08
CA HIS A 150 1.56 -6.70 5.50
C HIS A 150 2.91 -6.25 6.06
N VAL A 151 4.01 -6.85 5.58
CA VAL A 151 5.38 -6.43 5.93
C VAL A 151 5.65 -5.01 5.43
N ALA A 152 5.27 -4.67 4.20
CA ALA A 152 5.46 -3.33 3.65
C ALA A 152 4.60 -2.27 4.38
N PHE A 153 3.34 -2.60 4.68
CA PHE A 153 2.45 -1.70 5.45
C PHE A 153 3.01 -1.42 6.85
N ALA A 154 3.50 -2.45 7.55
CA ALA A 154 4.11 -2.26 8.85
C ALA A 154 5.43 -1.49 8.81
N THR A 155 6.21 -1.70 7.75
CA THR A 155 7.44 -0.94 7.49
C THR A 155 7.18 0.56 7.39
N ALA A 156 6.03 0.99 6.84
CA ALA A 156 5.70 2.41 6.71
C ALA A 156 5.62 3.14 8.06
N TRP A 157 4.86 2.61 9.03
CA TRP A 157 4.82 3.21 10.38
C TRP A 157 6.09 2.90 11.17
N GLY A 158 6.73 1.74 10.97
CA GLY A 158 8.02 1.39 11.57
C GLY A 158 9.16 2.34 11.18
N PHE A 159 9.15 2.83 9.94
CA PHE A 159 10.09 3.85 9.46
C PHE A 159 9.98 5.15 10.25
N THR A 160 8.75 5.62 10.50
CA THR A 160 8.54 6.85 11.27
C THR A 160 8.95 6.70 12.73
N LEU A 161 8.75 5.51 13.30
CA LEU A 161 9.23 5.16 14.63
C LEU A 161 10.77 5.18 14.69
N GLY A 162 11.42 4.60 13.69
CA GLY A 162 12.89 4.60 13.53
C GLY A 162 13.49 5.97 13.22
N ARG A 163 12.73 6.88 12.62
CA ARG A 163 13.17 8.25 12.31
C ARG A 163 12.95 9.24 13.45
N ASP A 164 11.93 9.06 14.29
CA ASP A 164 11.73 9.90 15.48
C ASP A 164 12.84 9.61 16.51
N ARG A 165 13.63 10.63 16.87
CA ARG A 165 14.66 10.51 17.92
C ARG A 165 14.12 10.03 19.26
N ARG A 166 12.86 10.34 19.57
CA ARG A 166 12.18 9.91 20.80
C ARG A 166 11.48 8.56 20.66
N ARG A 167 11.52 7.94 19.48
CA ARG A 167 10.86 6.65 19.17
C ARG A 167 9.39 6.64 19.60
N ARG A 168 8.66 7.74 19.34
CA ARG A 168 7.29 7.89 19.84
C ARG A 168 6.29 7.21 18.95
N ILE A 169 5.51 6.32 19.55
CA ILE A 169 4.23 5.88 19.02
C ILE A 169 3.23 7.03 19.21
N GLY A 170 2.39 7.29 18.21
CA GLY A 170 1.35 8.33 18.28
C GLY A 170 1.77 9.73 17.82
N GLY A 171 3.01 9.91 17.36
CA GLY A 171 3.44 11.18 16.76
C GLY A 171 2.72 11.48 15.44
N ARG A 172 2.66 12.76 15.02
CA ARG A 172 1.98 13.17 13.76
C ARG A 172 2.35 12.30 12.56
N TRP A 173 3.65 12.11 12.30
CA TRP A 173 4.12 11.32 11.16
C TRP A 173 3.83 9.83 11.31
N PHE A 174 3.89 9.32 12.55
CA PHE A 174 3.49 7.95 12.86
C PHE A 174 2.02 7.73 12.54
N ASN A 175 1.14 8.63 12.97
CA ASN A 175 -0.30 8.51 12.74
C ASN A 175 -0.63 8.60 11.24
N VAL A 176 0.04 9.48 10.49
CA VAL A 176 -0.13 9.56 9.03
C VAL A 176 0.31 8.27 8.35
N ALA A 177 1.48 7.72 8.71
CA ALA A 177 1.96 6.47 8.14
C ALA A 177 1.09 5.27 8.52
N TRP A 178 0.60 5.24 9.77
CA TRP A 178 -0.32 4.21 10.25
C TRP A 178 -1.69 4.28 9.55
N LEU A 179 -2.26 5.48 9.36
CA LEU A 179 -3.51 5.65 8.61
C LEU A 179 -3.35 5.21 7.14
N GLY A 180 -2.24 5.59 6.51
CA GLY A 180 -1.92 5.12 5.16
C GLY A 180 -1.78 3.59 5.09
N ALA A 181 -1.05 3.01 6.04
CA ALA A 181 -0.91 1.56 6.16
C ALA A 181 -2.26 0.85 6.36
N ALA A 182 -3.13 1.38 7.22
CA ALA A 182 -4.47 0.83 7.47
C ALA A 182 -5.37 0.92 6.22
N LEU A 183 -5.37 2.05 5.53
CA LEU A 183 -6.12 2.23 4.29
C LEU A 183 -5.69 1.21 3.22
N PHE A 184 -4.39 1.11 2.93
CA PHE A 184 -3.90 0.18 1.92
C PHE A 184 -4.01 -1.29 2.35
N ASN A 185 -3.92 -1.59 3.65
CA ASN A 185 -4.19 -2.92 4.18
C ASN A 185 -5.63 -3.33 3.90
N GLY A 186 -6.62 -2.49 4.22
CA GLY A 186 -8.02 -2.82 3.99
C GLY A 186 -8.39 -2.96 2.51
N VAL A 187 -7.84 -2.08 1.65
CA VAL A 187 -8.01 -2.21 0.19
C VAL A 187 -7.38 -3.50 -0.32
N PHE A 188 -6.16 -3.82 0.13
CA PHE A 188 -5.45 -5.05 -0.25
C PHE A 188 -6.22 -6.31 0.19
N ASP A 189 -6.61 -6.40 1.46
CA ASP A 189 -7.31 -7.57 1.99
C ASP A 189 -8.66 -7.76 1.32
N HIS A 190 -9.37 -6.66 1.02
CA HIS A 190 -10.59 -6.72 0.24
C HIS A 190 -10.34 -7.32 -1.16
N LEU A 191 -9.36 -6.82 -1.91
CA LEU A 191 -9.04 -7.32 -3.25
C LEU A 191 -8.58 -8.79 -3.26
N VAL A 192 -7.79 -9.19 -2.26
CA VAL A 192 -7.16 -10.52 -2.22
C VAL A 192 -8.10 -11.56 -1.63
N PHE A 193 -8.78 -11.28 -0.53
CA PHE A 193 -9.55 -12.26 0.23
C PHE A 193 -11.07 -12.15 0.03
N ALA A 194 -11.61 -10.95 -0.19
CA ALA A 194 -13.07 -10.75 -0.32
C ALA A 194 -13.58 -10.78 -1.78
N ARG A 195 -12.69 -10.71 -2.78
CA ARG A 195 -13.07 -10.67 -4.20
C ARG A 195 -12.70 -11.94 -4.97
N ARG A 196 -13.24 -12.03 -6.20
CA ARG A 196 -12.90 -13.09 -7.16
C ARG A 196 -11.40 -13.04 -7.48
N PRO A 197 -10.76 -14.17 -7.82
CA PRO A 197 -9.30 -14.23 -8.00
C PRO A 197 -8.73 -13.23 -9.03
N VAL A 198 -9.49 -12.89 -10.08
CA VAL A 198 -9.08 -11.86 -11.06
C VAL A 198 -8.82 -10.49 -10.43
N ALA A 199 -9.46 -10.16 -9.30
CA ALA A 199 -9.26 -8.91 -8.58
C ALA A 199 -7.88 -8.81 -7.93
N MET A 200 -7.17 -9.93 -7.73
CA MET A 200 -5.80 -9.94 -7.19
C MET A 200 -4.82 -9.17 -8.10
N LEU A 201 -5.12 -9.06 -9.40
CA LEU A 201 -4.32 -8.23 -10.32
C LEU A 201 -4.31 -6.75 -9.91
N ALA A 202 -5.42 -6.26 -9.34
CA ALA A 202 -5.51 -4.89 -8.86
C ALA A 202 -4.75 -4.67 -7.53
N ALA A 203 -4.28 -5.73 -6.86
CA ALA A 203 -3.42 -5.60 -5.68
C ALA A 203 -1.94 -5.38 -6.07
N LEU A 204 -1.54 -5.69 -7.31
CA LEU A 204 -0.15 -5.53 -7.77
C LEU A 204 0.39 -4.09 -7.68
N PRO A 205 -0.36 -3.04 -8.11
CA PRO A 205 0.05 -1.65 -7.91
C PRO A 205 0.35 -1.32 -6.44
N ILE A 206 -0.51 -1.77 -5.51
CA ILE A 206 -0.34 -1.54 -4.07
C ILE A 206 0.96 -2.18 -3.59
N LEU A 207 1.19 -3.45 -3.96
CA LEU A 207 2.40 -4.18 -3.58
C LEU A 207 3.68 -3.54 -4.11
N LEU A 208 3.67 -3.14 -5.38
CA LEU A 208 4.83 -2.49 -6.00
C LEU A 208 5.13 -1.15 -5.33
N CYS A 209 4.12 -0.30 -5.14
CA CYS A 209 4.29 1.00 -4.49
C CYS A 209 4.71 0.84 -3.02
N ALA A 210 4.03 0.00 -2.25
CA ALA A 210 4.37 -0.25 -0.84
C ALA A 210 5.77 -0.86 -0.70
N GLY A 211 6.13 -1.80 -1.59
CA GLY A 211 7.46 -2.40 -1.65
C GLY A 211 8.55 -1.39 -1.94
N VAL A 212 8.38 -0.54 -2.97
CA VAL A 212 9.34 0.54 -3.28
C VAL A 212 9.48 1.52 -2.12
N ILE A 213 8.37 1.95 -1.51
CA ILE A 213 8.38 2.83 -0.34
C ILE A 213 9.13 2.17 0.83
N ALA A 214 8.88 0.88 1.09
CA ALA A 214 9.55 0.12 2.14
C ALA A 214 11.07 0.00 1.89
N LEU A 215 11.48 -0.28 0.65
CA LEU A 215 12.89 -0.35 0.26
C LEU A 215 13.60 1.00 0.46
N VAL A 216 12.99 2.09 -0.02
CA VAL A 216 13.53 3.45 0.16
C VAL A 216 13.60 3.82 1.64
N ALA A 217 12.58 3.46 2.43
CA ALA A 217 12.55 3.70 3.87
C ALA A 217 13.68 2.96 4.60
N VAL A 218 13.90 1.69 4.29
CA VAL A 218 15.01 0.88 4.84
C VAL A 218 16.35 1.51 4.47
N GLN A 219 16.58 1.79 3.18
CA GLN A 219 17.84 2.39 2.72
C GLN A 219 18.10 3.75 3.38
N SER A 220 17.07 4.57 3.57
CA SER A 220 17.22 5.86 4.25
C SER A 220 17.65 5.72 5.71
N LEU A 221 17.18 4.69 6.43
CA LEU A 221 17.55 4.48 7.83
C LEU A 221 18.94 3.84 7.98
N LEU A 222 19.32 2.97 7.04
CA LEU A 222 20.68 2.41 7.00
C LEU A 222 21.73 3.51 6.80
N ARG A 223 21.53 4.39 5.80
CA ARG A 223 22.40 5.56 5.57
C ARG A 223 22.47 6.50 6.77
N GLN A 224 21.35 6.66 7.47
CA GLN A 224 21.32 7.47 8.70
C GLN A 224 22.12 6.81 9.83
N GLY A 225 22.10 5.49 9.94
CA GLY A 225 22.92 4.74 10.91
C GLY A 225 24.41 4.90 10.66
N GLU A 226 24.84 4.76 9.40
CA GLU A 226 26.24 4.98 8.98
C GLU A 226 26.72 6.41 9.29
N ALA A 227 25.93 7.42 8.94
CA ALA A 227 26.28 8.82 9.21
C ALA A 227 26.40 9.15 10.71
N ILE A 228 25.65 8.47 11.58
CA ILE A 228 25.79 8.62 13.04
C ILE A 228 27.07 7.93 13.54
N SER A 229 27.44 6.78 12.97
CA SER A 229 28.70 6.10 13.27
C SER A 229 29.91 6.96 12.86
N ASP A 230 29.82 7.64 11.71
CA ASP A 230 30.87 8.50 11.16
C ASP A 230 30.80 9.97 11.65
N ALA A 231 30.01 10.26 12.70
CA ALA A 231 29.78 11.61 13.20
C ALA A 231 31.04 12.33 13.77
N ARG A 232 32.19 11.64 13.85
CA ARG A 232 33.51 12.26 14.10
C ARG A 232 34.08 12.95 12.85
N VAL A 233 33.68 12.52 11.65
CA VAL A 233 34.10 13.02 10.33
C VAL A 233 33.02 13.89 9.66
N SER A 234 31.73 13.56 9.85
CA SER A 234 30.59 14.30 9.25
C SER A 234 30.46 15.76 9.71
N ARG A 235 31.05 16.15 10.85
CA ARG A 235 31.08 17.55 11.29
C ARG A 235 31.89 18.48 10.37
N LEU A 236 32.74 17.92 9.51
CA LEU A 236 33.54 18.64 8.52
C LEU A 236 32.89 18.73 7.13
N LEU A 237 31.86 17.93 6.84
CA LEU A 237 31.25 17.83 5.52
C LEU A 237 29.74 18.12 5.57
N THR A 238 29.43 19.41 5.62
CA THR A 238 28.35 20.07 4.87
C THR A 238 26.90 19.56 4.99
N SER A 239 26.11 20.33 5.74
CA SER A 239 25.04 21.23 5.24
C SER A 239 24.16 20.80 4.05
N MET A 240 23.45 19.68 4.15
CA MET A 240 22.15 19.56 3.49
C MET A 240 21.11 19.08 4.51
N THR A 241 20.48 20.03 5.18
CA THR A 241 19.29 19.77 5.98
C THR A 241 18.14 19.37 5.04
N PRO A 242 17.36 18.32 5.34
CA PRO A 242 16.17 18.00 4.57
C PRO A 242 15.21 19.19 4.58
N PRO A 243 14.52 19.50 3.47
CA PRO A 243 13.70 20.69 3.35
C PRO A 243 12.58 20.65 4.40
N SER A 244 12.51 21.69 5.22
CA SER A 244 11.41 21.86 6.17
C SER A 244 10.11 22.11 5.40
N ILE A 245 8.95 21.84 6.00
CA ILE A 245 7.65 22.22 5.39
C ILE A 245 7.61 23.74 5.12
N GLY A 246 8.29 24.53 5.95
CA GLY A 246 8.53 25.95 5.68
C GLY A 246 9.28 26.16 4.38
N ALA A 247 10.38 25.43 4.14
CA ALA A 247 11.14 25.48 2.89
C ALA A 247 10.34 24.96 1.68
N VAL A 248 9.52 23.92 1.83
CA VAL A 248 8.62 23.45 0.75
C VAL A 248 7.52 24.47 0.46
N ARG A 249 6.92 25.07 1.49
CA ARG A 249 5.91 26.13 1.38
C ARG A 249 6.50 27.41 0.77
N GLU A 250 7.73 27.75 1.13
CA GLU A 250 8.47 28.87 0.60
C GLU A 250 8.84 28.61 -0.87
N ALA A 251 9.29 27.39 -1.21
CA ALA A 251 9.54 26.98 -2.59
C ALA A 251 8.25 27.01 -3.45
N LEU A 252 7.11 26.60 -2.89
CA LEU A 252 5.79 26.72 -3.53
C LEU A 252 5.37 28.18 -3.79
N ARG A 253 5.93 29.14 -3.04
CA ARG A 253 5.65 30.58 -3.14
C ARG A 253 6.68 31.34 -3.96
N ARG A 254 7.93 30.86 -4.03
CA ARG A 254 9.07 31.52 -4.69
C ARG A 254 9.40 31.00 -6.09
N THR A 255 8.65 30.04 -6.64
CA THR A 255 8.77 29.74 -8.07
C THR A 255 8.39 30.98 -8.87
N GLU A 256 9.16 31.32 -9.90
CA GLU A 256 8.97 32.49 -10.79
C GLU A 256 7.54 32.61 -11.35
N ARG A 257 6.77 31.50 -11.30
CA ARG A 257 5.30 31.48 -11.34
C ARG A 257 4.75 30.69 -10.14
N PRO A 258 3.89 31.27 -9.31
CA PRO A 258 3.27 30.54 -8.20
C PRO A 258 2.25 29.52 -8.72
N VAL A 259 2.13 28.39 -8.00
CA VAL A 259 1.09 27.37 -8.25
C VAL A 259 -0.29 28.05 -8.17
N THR A 260 -1.06 28.05 -9.27
CA THR A 260 -2.38 28.70 -9.27
C THR A 260 -3.52 27.69 -9.08
N LEU A 261 -4.48 28.03 -8.23
CA LEU A 261 -5.68 27.20 -8.01
C LEU A 261 -6.46 26.99 -9.32
N ARG A 262 -6.49 27.99 -10.20
CA ARG A 262 -7.17 27.90 -11.50
C ARG A 262 -6.59 26.78 -12.36
N TRP A 263 -5.25 26.68 -12.44
CA TRP A 263 -4.61 25.60 -13.20
C TRP A 263 -4.77 24.24 -12.54
N ILE A 264 -4.86 24.16 -11.21
CA ILE A 264 -5.19 22.90 -10.53
C ILE A 264 -6.58 22.40 -10.91
N VAL A 265 -7.59 23.27 -10.83
CA VAL A 265 -8.98 22.91 -11.15
C VAL A 265 -9.12 22.58 -12.64
N PHE A 266 -8.57 23.42 -13.51
CA PHE A 266 -8.57 23.16 -14.95
C PHE A 266 -7.84 21.86 -15.29
N GLY A 267 -6.68 21.62 -14.69
CA GLY A 267 -5.91 20.39 -14.89
C GLY A 267 -6.66 19.14 -14.42
N ALA A 268 -7.43 19.25 -13.34
CA ALA A 268 -8.28 18.15 -12.88
C ALA A 268 -9.37 17.83 -13.90
N LEU A 269 -10.04 18.85 -14.47
CA LEU A 269 -11.02 18.66 -15.55
C LEU A 269 -10.38 18.06 -16.80
N VAL A 270 -9.18 18.50 -17.17
CA VAL A 270 -8.42 17.90 -18.29
C VAL A 270 -8.13 16.43 -18.01
N THR A 271 -7.71 16.09 -16.80
CA THR A 271 -7.42 14.70 -16.42
C THR A 271 -8.67 13.84 -16.49
N THR A 272 -9.80 14.32 -15.98
CA THR A 272 -11.10 13.62 -16.10
C THR A 272 -11.51 13.46 -17.56
N GLY A 273 -11.40 14.51 -18.39
CA GLY A 273 -11.75 14.46 -19.80
C GLY A 273 -10.89 13.49 -20.61
N VAL A 274 -9.57 13.51 -20.40
CA VAL A 274 -8.63 12.56 -21.03
C VAL A 274 -8.92 11.14 -20.58
N LEU A 275 -9.19 10.92 -19.29
CA LEU A 275 -9.58 9.61 -18.76
C LEU A 275 -10.85 9.08 -19.44
N THR A 276 -11.91 9.90 -19.51
CA THR A 276 -13.16 9.53 -20.19
C THR A 276 -12.93 9.24 -21.68
N ALA A 277 -12.13 10.05 -22.37
CA ALA A 277 -11.81 9.84 -23.79
C ALA A 277 -11.01 8.55 -24.04
N CYS A 278 -10.00 8.28 -23.22
CA CYS A 278 -9.22 7.03 -23.30
C CYS A 278 -10.09 5.80 -23.03
N LEU A 279 -10.97 5.85 -22.03
CA LEU A 279 -11.91 4.78 -21.73
C LEU A 279 -12.90 4.54 -22.87
N ALA A 280 -13.53 5.60 -23.39
CA ALA A 280 -14.46 5.50 -24.52
C ALA A 280 -13.76 4.96 -25.78
N GLY A 281 -12.55 5.44 -26.07
CA GLY A 281 -11.71 4.95 -27.16
C GLY A 281 -11.35 3.47 -27.00
N ALA A 282 -11.03 3.03 -25.78
CA ALA A 282 -10.75 1.63 -25.49
C ALA A 282 -11.99 0.75 -25.68
N VAL A 283 -13.17 1.17 -25.25
CA VAL A 283 -14.41 0.41 -25.50
C VAL A 283 -14.69 0.32 -27.00
N ALA A 284 -14.57 1.43 -27.73
CA ALA A 284 -14.81 1.48 -29.18
C ALA A 284 -13.81 0.59 -29.97
N LEU A 285 -12.52 0.67 -29.64
CA LEU A 285 -11.48 -0.16 -30.26
C LEU A 285 -11.64 -1.63 -29.86
N GLY A 286 -11.95 -1.91 -28.59
CA GLY A 286 -12.18 -3.26 -28.11
C GLY A 286 -13.33 -3.94 -28.83
N HIS A 287 -14.45 -3.25 -29.04
CA HIS A 287 -15.54 -3.78 -29.86
C HIS A 287 -15.12 -4.07 -31.31
N ARG A 288 -14.26 -3.25 -31.92
CA ARG A 288 -13.74 -3.51 -33.27
C ARG A 288 -12.85 -4.75 -33.35
N VAL A 289 -12.13 -5.07 -32.27
CA VAL A 289 -11.24 -6.24 -32.19
C VAL A 289 -11.96 -7.46 -31.58
N GLY A 290 -13.27 -7.36 -31.33
CA GLY A 290 -14.08 -8.47 -30.82
C GLY A 290 -13.91 -8.74 -29.31
N ILE A 291 -13.46 -7.75 -28.53
CA ILE A 291 -13.37 -7.85 -27.07
C ILE A 291 -14.78 -7.73 -26.48
N ASP A 292 -15.21 -8.77 -25.77
CA ASP A 292 -16.47 -8.80 -25.04
C ASP A 292 -16.31 -8.19 -23.64
N PHE A 293 -16.67 -6.93 -23.47
CA PHE A 293 -16.64 -6.26 -22.16
C PHE A 293 -17.72 -6.76 -21.20
N ALA A 294 -18.82 -7.34 -21.69
CA ALA A 294 -19.84 -7.95 -20.83
C ALA A 294 -19.33 -9.23 -20.15
N ALA A 295 -18.22 -9.80 -20.61
CA ALA A 295 -17.54 -10.89 -19.92
C ALA A 295 -17.07 -10.50 -18.52
N VAL A 296 -16.81 -9.21 -18.24
CA VAL A 296 -16.41 -8.73 -16.91
C VAL A 296 -17.52 -8.94 -15.87
N ASP A 297 -18.77 -8.66 -16.26
CA ASP A 297 -19.93 -8.80 -15.38
C ASP A 297 -20.43 -10.24 -15.27
N ARG A 298 -20.26 -11.03 -16.34
CA ARG A 298 -20.70 -12.43 -16.43
C ARG A 298 -19.70 -13.45 -15.85
N ALA A 299 -18.53 -13.01 -15.38
CA ALA A 299 -17.31 -13.83 -15.27
C ALA A 299 -17.34 -15.04 -14.30
N GLU A 300 -18.09 -16.10 -14.60
CA GLU A 300 -17.89 -17.44 -14.01
C GLU A 300 -16.51 -18.02 -14.41
N ALA A 301 -15.97 -17.63 -15.58
CA ALA A 301 -14.63 -18.00 -16.04
C ALA A 301 -13.62 -16.84 -15.91
N GLN A 302 -12.63 -17.01 -15.01
CA GLN A 302 -11.65 -15.99 -14.62
C GLN A 302 -10.77 -15.46 -15.78
N VAL A 303 -10.53 -16.28 -16.81
CA VAL A 303 -9.64 -15.94 -17.93
C VAL A 303 -10.31 -14.99 -18.92
N ALA A 304 -11.61 -15.16 -19.19
CA ALA A 304 -12.34 -14.36 -20.17
C ALA A 304 -12.44 -12.88 -19.76
N ALA A 305 -12.46 -12.60 -18.45
CA ALA A 305 -12.50 -11.23 -17.94
C ALA A 305 -11.14 -10.52 -17.95
N MET A 306 -10.01 -11.24 -18.11
CA MET A 306 -8.68 -10.63 -18.03
C MET A 306 -8.40 -9.66 -19.17
N VAL A 307 -8.70 -10.05 -20.41
CA VAL A 307 -8.42 -9.23 -21.60
C VAL A 307 -9.19 -7.90 -21.55
N PRO A 308 -10.52 -7.87 -21.33
CA PRO A 308 -11.26 -6.62 -21.18
C PRO A 308 -10.75 -5.73 -20.04
N LEU A 309 -10.43 -6.33 -18.88
CA LEU A 309 -9.93 -5.59 -17.71
C LEU A 309 -8.56 -4.97 -17.94
N VAL A 310 -7.63 -5.71 -18.56
CA VAL A 310 -6.31 -5.18 -18.90
C VAL A 310 -6.43 -4.06 -19.94
N PHE A 311 -7.36 -4.17 -20.89
CA PHE A 311 -7.56 -3.17 -21.92
C PHE A 311 -8.13 -1.85 -21.33
N ILE A 312 -9.20 -1.94 -20.54
CA ILE A 312 -9.80 -0.78 -19.85
C ILE A 312 -8.81 -0.18 -18.83
N GLY A 313 -8.18 -1.03 -18.02
CA GLY A 313 -7.21 -0.59 -17.02
C GLY A 313 -5.98 0.08 -17.65
N GLY A 314 -5.47 -0.48 -18.75
CA GLY A 314 -4.37 0.10 -19.51
C GLY A 314 -4.73 1.47 -20.10
N ALA A 315 -5.92 1.61 -20.66
CA ALA A 315 -6.43 2.89 -21.15
C ALA A 315 -6.63 3.93 -20.04
N ALA A 316 -7.14 3.50 -18.88
CA ALA A 316 -7.26 4.37 -17.71
C ALA A 316 -5.90 4.86 -17.22
N MET A 317 -4.90 3.97 -17.17
CA MET A 317 -3.55 4.32 -16.72
C MET A 317 -2.79 5.20 -17.72
N SER A 318 -2.99 5.01 -19.02
CA SER A 318 -2.37 5.84 -20.06
C SER A 318 -2.94 7.26 -20.13
N ALA A 319 -4.15 7.49 -19.59
CA ALA A 319 -4.73 8.82 -19.48
C ALA A 319 -3.91 9.77 -18.59
N PHE A 320 -3.33 9.27 -17.50
CA PHE A 320 -2.58 10.09 -16.53
C PHE A 320 -1.31 10.73 -17.10
N PRO A 321 -0.39 10.02 -17.79
CA PRO A 321 0.77 10.66 -18.39
C PRO A 321 0.39 11.61 -19.53
N ILE A 322 -0.67 11.31 -20.31
CA ILE A 322 -1.18 12.21 -21.35
C ILE A 322 -1.71 13.50 -20.71
N ALA A 323 -2.55 13.39 -19.69
CA ALA A 323 -3.10 14.54 -18.98
C ALA A 323 -1.99 15.36 -18.32
N GLY A 324 -1.05 14.71 -17.63
CA GLY A 324 0.11 15.37 -17.01
C GLY A 324 0.91 16.20 -18.03
N TYR A 325 1.17 15.63 -19.21
CA TYR A 325 1.83 16.32 -20.32
C TYR A 325 1.05 17.54 -20.80
N LEU A 326 -0.25 17.37 -21.07
CA LEU A 326 -1.12 18.43 -21.57
C LEU A 326 -1.26 19.59 -20.59
N VAL A 327 -1.46 19.29 -19.30
CA VAL A 327 -1.58 20.31 -18.25
C VAL A 327 -0.26 21.06 -18.09
N ALA A 328 0.88 20.35 -18.10
CA ALA A 328 2.20 21.00 -18.00
C ALA A 328 2.48 21.95 -19.18
N ARG A 329 2.15 21.52 -20.40
CA ARG A 329 2.28 22.34 -21.62
C ARG A 329 1.35 23.55 -21.59
N ALA A 330 0.09 23.35 -21.18
CA ALA A 330 -0.92 24.41 -21.15
C ALA A 330 -0.63 25.46 -20.07
N SER A 331 -0.18 25.04 -18.88
CA SER A 331 0.16 25.98 -17.80
C SER A 331 1.55 26.60 -17.96
N ALA A 332 2.37 26.09 -18.88
CA ALA A 332 3.78 26.45 -19.06
C ALA A 332 4.54 26.45 -17.72
N THR A 333 4.25 25.43 -16.90
CA THR A 333 4.84 25.29 -15.57
C THR A 333 6.26 24.78 -15.66
N ARG A 334 7.10 25.23 -14.72
CA ARG A 334 8.46 24.74 -14.50
C ARG A 334 8.53 23.65 -13.42
N SER A 335 7.37 23.22 -12.91
CA SER A 335 7.27 22.24 -11.83
C SER A 335 6.20 21.20 -12.09
N VAL A 336 6.46 19.96 -11.68
CA VAL A 336 5.49 18.86 -11.72
C VAL A 336 4.32 19.03 -10.74
N LEU A 337 4.41 19.99 -9.81
CA LEU A 337 3.45 20.14 -8.72
C LEU A 337 2.03 20.48 -9.19
N GLU A 338 1.88 21.40 -10.15
CA GLU A 338 0.56 21.80 -10.67
C GLU A 338 -0.18 20.61 -11.31
N PRO A 339 0.42 19.88 -12.29
CA PRO A 339 -0.23 18.70 -12.87
C PRO A 339 -0.40 17.55 -11.87
N ALA A 340 0.53 17.36 -10.93
CA ALA A 340 0.42 16.32 -9.92
C ALA A 340 -0.77 16.56 -8.98
N ILE A 341 -0.92 17.78 -8.46
CA ILE A 341 -2.07 18.15 -7.60
C ILE A 341 -3.37 18.08 -8.41
N SER A 342 -3.35 18.47 -9.69
CA SER A 342 -4.49 18.34 -10.59
C SER A 342 -4.94 16.88 -10.74
N ALA A 343 -4.00 15.98 -10.98
CA ALA A 343 -4.28 14.54 -11.08
C ALA A 343 -4.78 13.97 -9.77
N ALA A 344 -4.20 14.36 -8.63
CA ALA A 344 -4.70 13.96 -7.32
C ALA A 344 -6.14 14.43 -7.07
N LEU A 345 -6.45 15.67 -7.43
CA LEU A 345 -7.81 16.21 -7.32
C LEU A 345 -8.80 15.46 -8.22
N ALA A 346 -8.40 15.12 -9.46
CA ALA A 346 -9.22 14.32 -10.37
C ALA A 346 -9.46 12.91 -9.85
N ILE A 347 -8.44 12.26 -9.27
CA ILE A 347 -8.57 10.95 -8.63
C ILE A 347 -9.56 11.02 -7.47
N VAL A 348 -9.39 11.99 -6.56
CA VAL A 348 -10.30 12.16 -5.41
C VAL A 348 -11.73 12.46 -5.86
N GLY A 349 -11.92 13.35 -6.84
CA GLY A 349 -13.24 13.64 -7.40
C GLY A 349 -13.89 12.39 -8.01
N SER A 350 -13.11 11.60 -8.75
CA SER A 350 -13.58 10.33 -9.32
C SER A 350 -13.94 9.32 -8.23
N LEU A 351 -13.16 9.22 -7.15
CA LEU A 351 -13.45 8.36 -6.01
C LEU A 351 -14.76 8.74 -5.31
N VAL A 352 -15.04 10.03 -5.15
CA VAL A 352 -16.30 10.51 -4.55
C VAL A 352 -17.49 10.14 -5.43
N LEU A 353 -17.40 10.40 -6.74
CA LEU A 353 -18.46 10.06 -7.69
C LEU A 353 -18.70 8.55 -7.77
N LEU A 354 -17.62 7.76 -7.82
CA LEU A 354 -17.68 6.30 -7.82
C LEU A 354 -18.20 5.75 -6.48
N GLY A 355 -17.87 6.38 -5.35
CA GLY A 355 -18.36 5.94 -4.04
C GLY A 355 -19.88 5.98 -3.89
N LEU A 356 -20.53 6.89 -4.63
CA LEU A 356 -21.99 7.00 -4.65
C LEU A 356 -22.64 5.98 -5.61
N ALA A 357 -21.98 5.66 -6.73
CA ALA A 357 -22.56 4.86 -7.80
C ALA A 357 -22.11 3.38 -7.81
N ALA A 358 -20.86 3.12 -7.44
CA ALA A 358 -20.20 1.82 -7.52
C ALA A 358 -19.11 1.68 -6.43
N PRO A 359 -19.49 1.31 -5.19
CA PRO A 359 -18.58 1.20 -4.05
C PRO A 359 -17.36 0.28 -4.30
N VAL A 360 -17.53 -0.77 -5.11
CA VAL A 360 -16.43 -1.64 -5.55
C VAL A 360 -15.37 -0.86 -6.31
N ALA A 361 -15.79 0.02 -7.22
CA ALA A 361 -14.87 0.76 -8.08
C ALA A 361 -13.96 1.68 -7.26
N VAL A 362 -14.39 2.14 -6.07
CA VAL A 362 -13.56 2.88 -5.12
C VAL A 362 -12.34 2.07 -4.70
N VAL A 363 -12.49 0.77 -4.42
CA VAL A 363 -11.38 -0.10 -4.01
C VAL A 363 -10.32 -0.18 -5.10
N PHE A 364 -10.75 -0.44 -6.34
CA PHE A 364 -9.85 -0.48 -7.49
C PHE A 364 -9.19 0.88 -7.71
N ALA A 365 -9.96 1.97 -7.68
CA ALA A 365 -9.43 3.31 -7.88
C ALA A 365 -8.40 3.71 -6.80
N ILE A 366 -8.60 3.37 -5.53
CA ILE A 366 -7.59 3.57 -4.47
C ILE A 366 -6.34 2.74 -4.74
N ALA A 367 -6.50 1.49 -5.19
CA ALA A 367 -5.38 0.61 -5.50
C ALA A 367 -4.48 1.16 -6.61
N PHE A 368 -5.07 1.72 -7.66
CA PHE A 368 -4.33 2.29 -8.80
C PHE A 368 -3.89 3.75 -8.59
N ALA A 369 -4.45 4.47 -7.61
CA ALA A 369 -4.19 5.90 -7.39
C ALA A 369 -2.69 6.26 -7.27
N PRO A 370 -1.84 5.52 -6.53
CA PRO A 370 -0.42 5.86 -6.42
C PRO A 370 0.33 5.77 -7.76
N VAL A 371 0.02 4.75 -8.56
CA VAL A 371 0.63 4.55 -9.89
C VAL A 371 0.13 5.62 -10.86
N ALA A 372 -1.18 5.88 -10.87
CA ALA A 372 -1.79 6.94 -11.66
C ALA A 372 -1.16 8.31 -11.38
N PHE A 373 -0.99 8.66 -10.10
CA PHE A 373 -0.33 9.89 -9.69
C PHE A 373 1.14 9.94 -10.17
N GLY A 374 1.89 8.84 -10.01
CA GLY A 374 3.26 8.74 -10.50
C GLY A 374 3.37 8.92 -12.01
N LEU A 375 2.47 8.30 -12.79
CA LEU A 375 2.42 8.46 -14.24
C LEU A 375 2.07 9.89 -14.65
N ALA A 376 1.17 10.57 -13.93
CA ALA A 376 0.88 11.98 -14.16
C ALA A 376 2.10 12.87 -13.94
N CYS A 377 2.90 12.61 -12.90
CA CYS A 377 4.17 13.29 -12.67
C CYS A 377 5.17 13.06 -13.83
N VAL A 378 5.27 11.84 -14.34
CA VAL A 378 6.13 11.50 -15.49
C VAL A 378 5.68 12.24 -16.75
N GLY A 379 4.38 12.22 -17.04
CA GLY A 379 3.78 12.99 -18.14
C GLY A 379 4.08 14.47 -18.03
N SER A 380 3.88 15.03 -16.85
CA SER A 380 4.19 16.43 -16.55
C SER A 380 5.65 16.75 -16.80
N TRP A 381 6.57 15.92 -16.32
CA TRP A 381 8.00 16.12 -16.52
C TRP A 381 8.38 16.22 -18.01
N MET A 382 7.78 15.41 -18.86
CA MET A 382 7.97 15.46 -20.31
C MET A 382 7.35 16.70 -20.97
N GLY A 383 6.30 17.27 -20.36
CA GLY A 383 5.57 18.43 -20.87
C GLY A 383 6.09 19.78 -20.39
N MET A 384 7.07 19.83 -19.47
CA MET A 384 7.65 21.09 -19.01
C MET A 384 8.44 21.77 -20.14
N SER A 385 8.21 23.06 -20.34
CA SER A 385 9.07 23.89 -21.18
C SER A 385 10.42 24.06 -20.47
N ARG A 386 11.49 23.50 -21.05
CA ARG A 386 12.86 23.69 -20.56
C ARG A 386 13.35 25.10 -20.82
#